data_AF-A0A485KH28-F1
#
_entry.id   AF-A0A485KH28-F1
#
_cell.length_a   1.000
_cell.length_b   1.000
_cell.length_c   1.000
_cell.angle_alpha   90.00
_cell.angle_beta   90.00
_cell.angle_gamma   90.00
#
_symmetry.space_group_name_H-M   'P 1'
#
loop_
_entity.id
_entity.type
_entity.pdbx_description
1 polymer ?
#
loop_
_entity_poly.entity_id
_entity_poly.type
_entity_poly.pdbx_seq_one_letter_code
_entity_poly.pdbx_strand_id
1 'polypeptide(L)'
;MQCATVVCMVGAVAISAVFATLFLALNSIYAISIVVLGPAFGSPWVGWDHELVILGMLLRMEFRRAEFHRSHAAALNTLAGKHPATAAATPKAWEREKKEIDALLREIVQAQNAAVREQIQRGEAIIETKDSMSLSSVVVSSIAFGAFLVYLWHEGHVAGDINSKFHDALAIILPYLLHEEIETGLAQVLLWYKWTPFTVDAIIASTFGSIVTRHRHRGAFEAQVNKQCLRVGVGAPDMTAFTSFLTSAWTLLFLVQGYIVEKKPTIKDDAAALARFAWMDPTYWAIVVYSALLILFCFFPFVCGISTLKKKDLESVGASCRIHLFLKRMSKTQTYLLPSSSSDTTTTTDDRFRVIRHLRYQTLLDMSTDEAISYALYVVALSTYDFKEGKVVGADVWNLPKQSQARMCGTAALRPIVKKDNPKFWAKPLDEFATDKYDEFPAFLMRLPKLNGEYVQASDGYMTLFSMPLMDTSMGKHETTTLWDILVERNVTDPNAIFDSSIVQEKKIYAAPALNHVVCVGLEVKLMADYTVSIYIVADSKSEFGDDAAVFVAAMESPSVVWLHHRDGTATEFIEVVDEDQLRAFASCKFKEGALDVNRDFSLKETTDDDS
;
A
#
# COMPACT_ATOMS: atom_id res chain seq x y z
N MET A 1 4.40 26.66 29.61
CA MET A 1 4.40 25.34 28.94
C MET A 1 4.01 25.42 27.47
N GLN A 2 2.84 25.94 27.10
CA GLN A 2 2.39 25.96 25.69
C GLN A 2 3.35 26.63 24.69
N CYS A 3 3.97 27.78 25.00
CA CYS A 3 4.98 28.39 24.10
C CYS A 3 6.25 27.55 23.93
N ALA A 4 6.75 26.90 24.99
CA ALA A 4 7.94 26.06 24.91
C ALA A 4 7.66 24.81 24.06
N THR A 5 6.49 24.23 24.22
CA THR A 5 6.04 23.10 23.38
C THR A 5 5.92 23.51 21.91
N VAL A 6 5.32 24.66 21.60
CA VAL A 6 5.18 25.15 20.22
C VAL A 6 6.54 25.46 19.58
N VAL A 7 7.48 26.07 20.31
CA VAL A 7 8.84 26.34 19.82
C VAL A 7 9.61 25.03 19.58
N CYS A 8 9.51 24.06 20.47
CA CYS A 8 10.09 22.73 20.26
C CYS A 8 9.45 22.00 19.07
N MET A 9 8.14 22.15 18.86
CA MET A 9 7.44 21.58 17.69
C MET A 9 7.92 22.21 16.36
N VAL A 10 7.97 23.54 16.27
CA VAL A 10 8.45 24.24 15.07
C VAL A 10 9.92 23.91 14.80
N GLY A 11 10.75 23.85 15.85
CA GLY A 11 12.14 23.44 15.76
C GLY A 11 12.30 22.00 15.26
N ALA A 12 11.54 21.04 15.82
CA ALA A 12 11.59 19.65 15.40
C ALA A 12 11.19 19.47 13.92
N VAL A 13 10.18 20.22 13.45
CA VAL A 13 9.75 20.19 12.03
C VAL A 13 10.80 20.82 11.09
N ALA A 14 11.42 21.93 11.50
CA ALA A 14 12.48 22.54 10.71
C ALA A 14 13.70 21.61 10.59
N ILE A 15 14.07 20.95 11.69
CA ILE A 15 15.18 20.00 11.73
C ILE A 15 14.86 18.74 10.92
N SER A 16 13.64 18.21 11.03
CA SER A 16 13.23 17.06 10.22
C SER A 16 13.32 17.38 8.73
N ALA A 17 13.03 18.61 8.32
CA ALA A 17 13.22 19.04 6.93
C ALA A 17 14.70 19.05 6.51
N VAL A 18 15.63 19.44 7.39
CA VAL A 18 17.07 19.38 7.13
C VAL A 18 17.55 17.93 6.99
N PHE A 19 17.17 17.04 7.91
CA PHE A 19 17.50 15.61 7.82
C PHE A 19 16.87 14.96 6.59
N ALA A 20 15.63 15.31 6.24
CA ALA A 20 15.00 14.87 5.01
C ALA A 20 15.84 15.29 3.79
N THR A 21 16.23 16.56 3.71
CA THR A 21 17.01 17.10 2.59
C THR A 21 18.36 16.43 2.45
N LEU A 22 19.06 16.20 3.57
CA LEU A 22 20.34 15.48 3.59
C LEU A 22 20.19 14.04 3.12
N PHE A 23 19.18 13.32 3.63
CA PHE A 23 18.91 11.95 3.21
C PHE A 23 18.59 11.89 1.71
N LEU A 24 17.85 12.85 1.18
CA LEU A 24 17.54 12.91 -0.25
C LEU A 24 18.76 13.15 -1.11
N ALA A 25 19.67 14.01 -0.67
CA ALA A 25 20.94 14.19 -1.35
C ALA A 25 21.73 12.88 -1.37
N LEU A 26 21.84 12.19 -0.22
CA LEU A 26 22.53 10.90 -0.12
C LEU A 26 21.86 9.81 -0.97
N ASN A 27 20.53 9.70 -0.93
CA ASN A 27 19.78 8.74 -1.73
C ASN A 27 19.91 9.04 -3.24
N SER A 28 19.93 10.31 -3.63
CA SER A 28 20.14 10.70 -5.03
C SER A 28 21.55 10.33 -5.49
N ILE A 29 22.57 10.58 -4.65
CA ILE A 29 23.96 10.16 -4.92
C ILE A 29 24.04 8.63 -5.04
N TYR A 30 23.42 7.90 -4.11
CA TYR A 30 23.37 6.44 -4.13
C TYR A 30 22.67 5.90 -5.39
N ALA A 31 21.50 6.45 -5.74
CA ALA A 31 20.74 6.03 -6.91
C ALA A 31 21.51 6.28 -8.22
N ILE A 32 22.15 7.46 -8.36
CA ILE A 32 23.02 7.76 -9.50
C ILE A 32 24.22 6.80 -9.52
N SER A 33 24.83 6.54 -8.36
CA SER A 33 25.97 5.62 -8.25
C SER A 33 25.60 4.20 -8.67
N ILE A 34 24.43 3.68 -8.29
CA ILE A 34 23.95 2.35 -8.73
C ILE A 34 23.78 2.28 -10.25
N VAL A 35 23.25 3.35 -10.87
CA VAL A 35 23.02 3.36 -12.31
C VAL A 35 24.34 3.48 -13.09
N VAL A 36 25.25 4.34 -12.64
CA VAL A 36 26.53 4.63 -13.32
C VAL A 36 27.57 3.53 -13.04
N LEU A 37 27.71 3.10 -11.79
CA LEU A 37 28.74 2.15 -11.36
C LEU A 37 28.25 0.71 -11.32
N GLY A 38 26.94 0.47 -11.20
CA GLY A 38 26.36 -0.88 -11.15
C GLY A 38 26.87 -1.81 -12.26
N PRO A 39 26.95 -1.37 -13.53
CA PRO A 39 27.48 -2.20 -14.62
C PRO A 39 28.94 -2.60 -14.44
N ALA A 40 29.76 -1.74 -13.82
CA ALA A 40 31.16 -2.04 -13.52
C ALA A 40 31.32 -3.06 -12.37
N PHE A 41 30.30 -3.20 -11.52
CA PHE A 41 30.27 -4.13 -10.39
C PHE A 41 29.40 -5.38 -10.64
N GLY A 42 29.10 -5.70 -11.90
CA GLY A 42 28.43 -6.96 -12.28
C GLY A 42 26.90 -6.90 -12.28
N SER A 43 26.29 -5.72 -12.13
CA SER A 43 24.84 -5.57 -12.32
C SER A 43 24.49 -5.67 -13.81
N PRO A 44 23.42 -6.40 -14.19
CA PRO A 44 23.01 -6.50 -15.59
C PRO A 44 22.61 -5.11 -16.12
N TRP A 45 23.23 -4.71 -17.23
CA TRP A 45 22.90 -3.48 -17.95
C TRP A 45 21.69 -3.71 -18.84
N VAL A 46 20.64 -2.92 -18.63
CA VAL A 46 19.32 -3.13 -19.27
C VAL A 46 19.04 -2.08 -20.35
N GLY A 47 19.97 -1.14 -20.58
CA GLY A 47 19.82 -0.02 -21.51
C GLY A 47 19.22 1.22 -20.85
N TRP A 48 19.49 2.40 -21.45
CA TRP A 48 19.23 3.70 -20.84
C TRP A 48 17.76 3.94 -20.47
N ASP A 49 16.81 3.47 -21.28
CA ASP A 49 15.38 3.64 -21.00
C ASP A 49 14.96 2.92 -19.72
N HIS A 50 15.46 1.70 -19.51
CA HIS A 50 15.19 0.92 -18.30
C HIS A 50 15.96 1.46 -17.09
N GLU A 51 17.20 1.89 -17.28
CA GLU A 51 18.03 2.48 -16.23
C GLU A 51 17.45 3.81 -15.72
N LEU A 52 16.81 4.62 -16.57
CA LEU A 52 16.08 5.82 -16.15
C LEU A 52 14.81 5.49 -15.35
N VAL A 53 14.09 4.42 -15.74
CA VAL A 53 12.94 3.94 -14.96
C VAL A 53 13.39 3.41 -13.58
N ILE A 54 14.51 2.68 -13.54
CA ILE A 54 15.15 2.20 -12.31
C ILE A 54 15.58 3.38 -11.44
N LEU A 55 16.22 4.41 -12.02
CA LEU A 55 16.59 5.63 -11.30
C LEU A 55 15.37 6.30 -10.66
N GLY A 56 14.28 6.43 -11.41
CA GLY A 56 13.03 6.97 -10.89
C GLY A 56 12.43 6.14 -9.75
N MET A 57 12.52 4.81 -9.81
CA MET A 57 12.11 3.92 -8.72
C MET A 57 13.01 4.08 -7.49
N LEU A 58 14.33 4.18 -7.66
CA LEU A 58 15.30 4.39 -6.57
C LEU A 58 15.12 5.75 -5.88
N LEU A 59 14.89 6.82 -6.65
CA LEU A 59 14.60 8.16 -6.11
C LEU A 59 13.30 8.19 -5.29
N ARG A 60 12.32 7.35 -5.65
CA ARG A 60 11.09 7.13 -4.86
C ARG A 60 11.26 6.12 -3.72
N MET A 61 12.49 5.66 -3.45
CA MET A 61 12.84 4.65 -2.43
C MET A 61 12.16 3.29 -2.66
N GLU A 62 11.84 2.96 -3.91
CA GLU A 62 11.28 1.66 -4.32
C GLU A 62 12.41 0.66 -4.67
N PHE A 63 13.38 0.43 -3.77
CA PHE A 63 14.60 -0.34 -4.04
C PHE A 63 14.34 -1.75 -4.60
N ARG A 64 13.48 -2.54 -3.95
CA ARG A 64 13.14 -3.88 -4.47
C ARG A 64 12.43 -3.84 -5.81
N ARG A 65 11.68 -2.76 -6.10
CA ARG A 65 11.00 -2.62 -7.39
C ARG A 65 12.00 -2.30 -8.50
N ALA A 66 12.99 -1.47 -8.20
CA ALA A 66 14.12 -1.20 -9.07
C ALA A 66 14.91 -2.48 -9.35
N GLU A 67 15.22 -3.27 -8.32
CA GLU A 67 15.92 -4.56 -8.45
C GLU A 67 15.10 -5.59 -9.25
N PHE A 68 13.80 -5.70 -8.96
CA PHE A 68 12.89 -6.54 -9.71
C PHE A 68 12.83 -6.12 -11.18
N HIS A 69 12.67 -4.83 -11.45
CA HIS A 69 12.64 -4.36 -12.83
C HIS A 69 13.96 -4.66 -13.55
N ARG A 70 15.08 -4.51 -12.86
CA ARG A 70 16.41 -4.80 -13.43
C ARG A 70 16.61 -6.27 -13.76
N SER A 71 16.18 -7.16 -12.86
CA SER A 71 16.30 -8.62 -13.05
C SER A 71 15.33 -9.15 -14.10
N HIS A 72 14.13 -8.57 -14.21
CA HIS A 72 13.06 -9.11 -15.06
C HIS A 72 12.83 -8.31 -16.34
N ALA A 73 13.54 -7.21 -16.60
CA ALA A 73 13.30 -6.38 -17.78
C ALA A 73 13.53 -7.11 -19.11
N ALA A 74 14.51 -8.02 -19.19
CA ALA A 74 14.71 -8.84 -20.39
C ALA A 74 13.54 -9.82 -20.63
N ALA A 75 13.06 -10.47 -19.57
CA ALA A 75 11.88 -11.34 -19.61
C ALA A 75 10.59 -10.55 -19.93
N LEU A 76 10.45 -9.34 -19.39
CA LEU A 76 9.34 -8.45 -19.66
C LEU A 76 9.36 -7.94 -21.11
N ASN A 77 10.53 -7.62 -21.67
CA ASN A 77 10.68 -7.20 -23.07
C ASN A 77 10.38 -8.36 -24.05
N THR A 78 10.74 -9.60 -23.71
CA THR A 78 10.40 -10.78 -24.51
C THR A 78 8.90 -11.06 -24.46
N LEU A 79 8.27 -11.01 -23.28
CA LEU A 79 6.81 -11.15 -23.12
C LEU A 79 6.02 -10.02 -23.80
N ALA A 80 6.57 -8.80 -23.85
CA ALA A 80 5.97 -7.66 -24.54
C ALA A 80 6.18 -7.70 -26.07
N GLY A 81 6.82 -8.74 -26.62
CA GLY A 81 7.04 -8.90 -28.05
C GLY A 81 8.04 -7.92 -28.66
N LYS A 82 8.94 -7.32 -27.85
CA LYS A 82 9.92 -6.31 -28.30
C LYS A 82 11.22 -6.90 -28.86
N HIS A 83 11.36 -8.23 -28.85
CA HIS A 83 12.44 -8.94 -29.55
C HIS A 83 11.87 -9.67 -30.78
N PRO A 84 12.59 -9.68 -31.93
CA PRO A 84 12.13 -10.35 -33.13
C PRO A 84 12.03 -11.87 -32.89
N ALA A 85 10.81 -12.40 -33.02
CA ALA A 85 10.52 -13.81 -32.86
C ALA A 85 11.22 -14.65 -33.94
N THR A 86 12.12 -15.53 -33.50
CA THR A 86 12.58 -16.68 -34.29
C THR A 86 12.35 -17.95 -33.48
N ALA A 87 11.19 -18.59 -33.64
CA ALA A 87 10.91 -20.04 -33.51
C ALA A 87 9.38 -20.25 -33.39
N ALA A 88 8.65 -20.66 -34.42
CA ALA A 88 8.51 -22.01 -34.99
C ALA A 88 7.33 -22.84 -34.42
N ALA A 89 6.13 -22.59 -34.94
CA ALA A 89 5.24 -23.53 -35.66
C ALA A 89 5.17 -25.03 -35.28
N THR A 90 5.21 -25.43 -34.00
CA THR A 90 4.73 -26.77 -33.58
C THR A 90 3.98 -26.75 -32.24
N PRO A 91 2.91 -27.55 -32.05
CA PRO A 91 2.09 -27.53 -30.82
C PRO A 91 2.87 -27.93 -29.55
N LYS A 92 3.92 -28.76 -29.66
CA LYS A 92 4.82 -29.08 -28.53
C LYS A 92 5.80 -27.95 -28.19
N ALA A 93 6.13 -27.06 -29.13
CA ALA A 93 6.93 -25.87 -28.87
C ALA A 93 6.10 -24.84 -28.10
N TRP A 94 4.83 -24.68 -28.47
CA TRP A 94 3.87 -23.83 -27.74
C TRP A 94 3.63 -24.29 -26.30
N GLU A 95 3.55 -25.59 -26.02
CA GLU A 95 3.39 -26.08 -24.63
C GLU A 95 4.63 -25.81 -23.75
N ARG A 96 5.83 -25.90 -24.32
CA ARG A 96 7.08 -25.56 -23.61
C ARG A 96 7.20 -24.07 -23.40
N GLU A 97 6.94 -23.28 -24.44
CA GLU A 97 6.90 -21.82 -24.38
C GLU A 97 5.84 -21.33 -23.38
N LYS A 98 4.65 -21.96 -23.35
CA LYS A 98 3.60 -21.67 -22.38
C LYS A 98 4.06 -21.95 -20.95
N LYS A 99 4.72 -23.08 -20.68
CA LYS A 99 5.22 -23.41 -19.35
C LYS A 99 6.29 -22.44 -18.88
N GLU A 100 7.15 -21.98 -19.79
CA GLU A 100 8.16 -20.95 -19.52
C GLU A 100 7.53 -19.57 -19.27
N ILE A 101 6.54 -19.18 -20.08
CA ILE A 101 5.75 -17.96 -19.90
C ILE A 101 5.00 -18.00 -18.55
N ASP A 102 4.34 -19.10 -18.22
CA ASP A 102 3.61 -19.27 -16.95
C ASP A 102 4.55 -19.22 -15.75
N ALA A 103 5.75 -19.79 -15.86
CA ALA A 103 6.78 -19.71 -14.81
C ALA A 103 7.24 -18.25 -14.60
N LEU A 104 7.53 -17.52 -15.67
CA LEU A 104 7.91 -16.10 -15.62
C LEU A 104 6.78 -15.23 -15.06
N LEU A 105 5.55 -15.43 -15.51
CA LEU A 105 4.38 -14.68 -15.01
C LEU A 105 4.15 -14.95 -13.52
N ARG A 106 4.31 -16.20 -13.08
CA ARG A 106 4.22 -16.55 -11.66
C ARG A 106 5.30 -15.86 -10.84
N GLU A 107 6.55 -15.86 -11.30
CA GLU A 107 7.65 -15.15 -10.63
C GLU A 107 7.37 -13.65 -10.52
N ILE A 108 6.86 -13.04 -11.60
CA ILE A 108 6.44 -11.63 -11.61
C ILE A 108 5.36 -11.38 -10.56
N VAL A 109 4.30 -12.19 -10.53
CA VAL A 109 3.19 -12.05 -9.57
C VAL A 109 3.69 -12.19 -8.14
N GLN A 110 4.46 -13.25 -7.85
CA GLN A 110 5.00 -13.52 -6.52
C GLN A 110 5.89 -12.38 -6.03
N ALA A 111 6.74 -11.84 -6.89
CA ALA A 111 7.59 -10.71 -6.55
C ALA A 111 6.77 -9.44 -6.29
N GLN A 112 5.73 -9.15 -7.10
CA GLN A 112 4.86 -8.00 -6.85
C GLN A 112 4.11 -8.15 -5.52
N ASN A 113 3.56 -9.32 -5.24
CA ASN A 113 2.82 -9.61 -4.02
C ASN A 113 3.73 -9.52 -2.79
N ALA A 114 4.90 -10.18 -2.82
CA ALA A 114 5.91 -10.13 -1.76
C ALA A 114 6.35 -8.69 -1.46
N ALA A 115 6.57 -7.87 -2.51
CA ALA A 115 6.98 -6.48 -2.35
C ALA A 115 5.84 -5.56 -1.88
N VAL A 116 4.56 -5.96 -1.94
CA VAL A 116 3.45 -5.25 -1.28
C VAL A 116 3.34 -5.70 0.17
N ARG A 117 3.36 -7.01 0.43
CA ARG A 117 3.30 -7.57 1.80
C ARG A 117 4.40 -7.01 2.69
N GLU A 118 5.64 -6.97 2.20
CA GLU A 118 6.75 -6.37 2.95
C GLU A 118 6.53 -4.89 3.27
N GLN A 119 5.97 -4.10 2.34
CA GLN A 119 5.70 -2.69 2.62
C GLN A 119 4.69 -2.50 3.75
N ILE A 120 3.73 -3.40 3.87
CA ILE A 120 2.72 -3.35 4.94
C ILE A 120 3.31 -3.84 6.25
N GLN A 121 3.99 -4.99 6.24
CA GLN A 121 4.65 -5.55 7.42
C GLN A 121 5.65 -4.55 8.04
N ARG A 122 6.40 -3.82 7.22
CA ARG A 122 7.29 -2.75 7.72
C ARG A 122 6.52 -1.58 8.33
N GLY A 123 5.36 -1.24 7.75
CA GLY A 123 4.48 -0.21 8.31
C GLY A 123 3.92 -0.61 9.68
N GLU A 124 3.42 -1.84 9.77
CA GLU A 124 2.93 -2.46 11.02
C GLU A 124 4.03 -2.48 12.09
N ALA A 125 5.22 -2.96 11.75
CA ALA A 125 6.36 -3.00 12.68
C ALA A 125 6.70 -1.60 13.22
N ILE A 126 6.75 -0.57 12.36
CA ILE A 126 7.05 0.80 12.80
C ILE A 126 5.96 1.38 13.68
N ILE A 127 4.70 1.04 13.45
CA ILE A 127 3.60 1.44 14.32
C ILE A 127 3.70 0.73 15.67
N GLU A 128 4.00 -0.57 15.70
CA GLU A 128 4.21 -1.31 16.95
C GLU A 128 5.41 -0.75 17.75
N THR A 129 6.53 -0.44 17.09
CA THR A 129 7.67 0.20 17.76
C THR A 129 7.28 1.58 18.28
N LYS A 130 6.55 2.38 17.51
CA LYS A 130 6.07 3.70 17.94
C LYS A 130 5.10 3.63 19.14
N ASP A 131 4.22 2.64 19.17
CA ASP A 131 3.25 2.44 20.26
C ASP A 131 3.93 1.95 21.55
N SER A 132 5.08 1.28 21.44
CA SER A 132 5.89 0.85 22.59
C SER A 132 6.88 1.92 23.08
N MET A 133 7.20 2.93 22.25
CA MET A 133 8.09 4.03 22.64
C MET A 133 7.51 4.92 23.73
N SER A 134 8.34 5.22 24.72
CA SER A 134 7.98 6.15 25.78
C SER A 134 8.65 7.50 25.56
N LEU A 135 7.91 8.60 25.79
CA LEU A 135 8.49 9.96 25.78
C LEU A 135 9.59 10.15 26.85
N SER A 136 9.67 9.24 27.82
CA SER A 136 10.55 9.37 28.99
C SER A 136 12.05 9.35 28.63
N SER A 137 12.45 8.54 27.64
CA SER A 137 13.82 8.45 27.12
C SER A 137 14.31 9.79 26.57
N VAL A 138 13.47 10.46 25.77
CA VAL A 138 13.77 11.76 25.16
C VAL A 138 13.84 12.87 26.22
N VAL A 139 12.95 12.84 27.21
CA VAL A 139 12.95 13.81 28.32
C VAL A 139 14.19 13.65 29.19
N VAL A 140 14.55 12.42 29.57
CA VAL A 140 15.76 12.15 30.36
C VAL A 140 17.01 12.58 29.61
N SER A 141 17.11 12.27 28.32
CA SER A 141 18.22 12.69 27.47
C SER A 141 18.31 14.22 27.33
N SER A 142 17.18 14.90 27.23
CA SER A 142 17.10 16.37 27.18
C SER A 142 17.53 17.01 28.50
N ILE A 143 17.17 16.42 29.65
CA ILE A 143 17.60 16.89 30.97
C ILE A 143 19.11 16.69 31.14
N ALA A 144 19.63 15.52 30.77
CA ALA A 144 21.06 15.22 30.86
C ALA A 144 21.90 16.17 29.99
N PHE A 145 21.47 16.41 28.75
CA PHE A 145 22.14 17.35 27.86
C PHE A 145 21.95 18.81 28.29
N GLY A 146 20.77 19.17 28.80
CA GLY A 146 20.51 20.50 29.37
C GLY A 146 21.39 20.80 30.59
N ALA A 147 21.59 19.83 31.48
CA ALA A 147 22.50 19.96 32.61
C ALA A 147 23.94 20.18 32.15
N PHE A 148 24.37 19.49 31.09
CA PHE A 148 25.66 19.73 30.45
C PHE A 148 25.77 21.16 29.88
N LEU A 149 24.74 21.67 29.21
CA LEU A 149 24.73 23.07 28.73
C LEU A 149 24.78 24.09 29.86
N VAL A 150 24.09 23.85 30.98
CA VAL A 150 24.16 24.73 32.16
C VAL A 150 25.57 24.71 32.78
N TYR A 151 26.20 23.54 32.83
CA TYR A 151 27.58 23.41 33.26
C TYR A 151 28.54 24.19 32.33
N LEU A 152 28.40 24.06 31.01
CA LEU A 152 29.17 24.86 30.04
C LEU A 152 28.98 26.37 30.21
N TRP A 153 27.75 26.78 30.53
CA TRP A 153 27.42 28.19 30.78
C TRP A 153 28.12 28.71 32.03
N HIS A 154 28.14 27.91 33.10
CA HIS A 154 28.82 28.25 34.36
C HIS A 154 30.34 28.36 34.17
N GLU A 155 30.96 27.50 33.37
CA GLU A 155 32.39 27.51 33.06
C GLU A 155 32.79 28.55 31.98
N GLY A 156 31.91 29.51 31.67
CA GLY A 156 32.27 30.64 30.81
C GLY A 156 32.52 30.29 29.34
N HIS A 157 32.00 29.16 28.84
CA HIS A 157 32.09 28.72 27.44
C HIS A 157 33.52 28.42 26.95
N VAL A 158 34.48 28.27 27.87
CA VAL A 158 35.87 27.93 27.53
C VAL A 158 36.01 26.42 27.42
N ALA A 159 36.14 25.92 26.19
CA ALA A 159 36.22 24.48 25.91
C ALA A 159 37.36 23.73 26.67
N GLY A 160 38.39 24.43 27.17
CA GLY A 160 39.54 23.81 27.84
C GLY A 160 39.36 23.53 29.34
N ASP A 161 38.35 24.09 30.00
CA ASP A 161 38.16 23.99 31.46
C ASP A 161 37.13 22.89 31.84
N ILE A 162 36.62 22.17 30.84
CA ILE A 162 35.61 21.13 30.97
C ILE A 162 36.29 19.78 31.26
N ASN A 163 35.66 18.93 32.06
CA ASN A 163 36.15 17.56 32.25
C ASN A 163 35.75 16.67 31.06
N SER A 164 36.71 16.03 30.39
CA SER A 164 36.48 15.15 29.23
C SER A 164 35.57 13.96 29.56
N LYS A 165 35.52 13.52 30.82
CA LYS A 165 34.62 12.45 31.29
C LYS A 165 33.13 12.73 31.08
N PHE A 166 32.72 13.99 31.04
CA PHE A 166 31.32 14.33 30.72
C PHE A 166 30.99 14.01 29.26
N HIS A 167 31.94 14.20 28.34
CA HIS A 167 31.78 13.85 26.94
C HIS A 167 31.70 12.32 26.76
N ASP A 168 32.54 11.56 27.48
CA ASP A 168 32.49 10.09 27.44
C ASP A 168 31.14 9.55 27.95
N ALA A 169 30.60 10.12 29.04
CA ALA A 169 29.30 9.73 29.57
C ALA A 169 28.16 10.04 28.58
N LEU A 170 28.18 11.22 27.95
CA LEU A 170 27.19 11.60 26.93
C LEU A 170 27.30 10.75 25.65
N ALA A 171 28.52 10.34 25.27
CA ALA A 171 28.79 9.49 24.11
C ALA A 171 28.17 8.09 24.23
N ILE A 172 27.93 7.62 25.45
CA ILE A 172 27.33 6.32 25.74
C ILE A 172 25.82 6.48 25.98
N ILE A 173 25.43 7.43 26.83
CA ILE A 173 24.04 7.54 27.31
C ILE A 173 23.11 8.01 26.19
N LEU A 174 23.48 9.05 25.43
CA LEU A 174 22.57 9.64 24.44
C LEU A 174 22.29 8.70 23.26
N PRO A 175 23.30 8.07 22.62
CA PRO A 175 23.04 7.18 21.49
C PRO A 175 22.30 5.90 21.89
N TYR A 176 22.50 5.41 23.12
CA TYR A 176 21.78 4.26 23.66
C TYR A 176 20.31 4.58 23.94
N LEU A 177 20.03 5.73 24.58
CA LEU A 177 18.67 6.11 24.95
C LEU A 177 17.81 6.61 23.79
N LEU A 178 18.42 7.08 22.70
CA LEU A 178 17.72 7.74 21.59
C LEU A 178 17.73 6.92 20.29
N HIS A 179 18.25 5.69 20.32
CA HIS A 179 18.39 4.86 19.12
C HIS A 179 17.04 4.65 18.42
N GLU A 180 16.05 4.17 19.17
CA GLU A 180 14.73 3.83 18.66
C GLU A 180 13.98 5.07 18.13
N GLU A 181 14.11 6.21 18.81
CA GLU A 181 13.46 7.47 18.43
C GLU A 181 14.07 8.09 17.17
N ILE A 182 15.38 7.98 16.99
CA ILE A 182 16.06 8.37 15.75
C ILE A 182 15.57 7.48 14.61
N GLU A 183 15.51 6.16 14.83
CA GLU A 183 15.05 5.21 13.82
C GLU A 183 13.62 5.53 13.35
N THR A 184 12.69 5.67 14.31
CA THR A 184 11.29 5.94 14.01
C THR A 184 11.09 7.33 13.43
N GLY A 185 11.84 8.33 13.91
CA GLY A 185 11.83 9.68 13.35
C GLY A 185 12.27 9.69 11.89
N LEU A 186 13.36 9.00 11.57
CA LEU A 186 13.85 8.89 10.19
C LEU A 186 12.87 8.13 9.30
N ALA A 187 12.37 6.98 9.76
CA ALA A 187 11.39 6.20 9.02
C ALA A 187 10.12 7.02 8.72
N GLN A 188 9.66 7.82 9.67
CA GLN A 188 8.51 8.71 9.51
C GLN A 188 8.77 9.84 8.49
N VAL A 189 9.94 10.47 8.54
CA VAL A 189 10.34 11.50 7.56
C VAL A 189 10.37 10.93 6.14
N LEU A 190 10.87 9.70 5.98
CA LEU A 190 10.96 9.04 4.67
C LEU A 190 9.61 8.56 4.17
N LEU A 191 8.76 8.09 5.07
CA LEU A 191 7.37 7.79 4.78
C LEU A 191 6.64 9.05 4.27
N TRP A 192 6.80 10.19 4.94
CA TRP A 192 6.27 11.49 4.49
C TRP A 192 6.81 11.83 3.11
N TYR A 193 8.10 11.67 2.88
CA TYR A 193 8.70 11.93 1.57
C TYR A 193 8.09 11.04 0.46
N LYS A 194 7.96 9.74 0.72
CA LYS A 194 7.45 8.76 -0.25
C LYS A 194 6.04 9.09 -0.72
N TRP A 195 5.17 9.55 0.18
CA TRP A 195 3.76 9.79 -0.12
C TRP A 195 3.42 11.26 -0.40
N THR A 196 4.30 12.21 -0.07
CA THR A 196 4.09 13.62 -0.40
C THR A 196 4.35 13.90 -1.89
N PRO A 197 3.43 14.57 -2.59
CA PRO A 197 3.46 14.66 -4.05
C PRO A 197 4.49 15.65 -4.65
N PHE A 198 5.31 16.34 -3.85
CA PHE A 198 5.85 17.64 -4.27
C PHE A 198 7.33 17.75 -4.67
N THR A 199 8.16 16.72 -4.59
CA THR A 199 9.61 16.90 -4.89
C THR A 199 10.17 15.94 -5.91
N VAL A 200 10.00 14.62 -5.76
CA VAL A 200 10.62 13.65 -6.69
C VAL A 200 10.10 13.82 -8.13
N ASP A 201 8.79 13.83 -8.32
CA ASP A 201 8.20 13.85 -9.67
C ASP A 201 8.44 15.20 -10.37
N ALA A 202 8.49 16.30 -9.62
CA ALA A 202 8.81 17.62 -10.16
C ALA A 202 10.29 17.74 -10.52
N ILE A 203 11.20 17.19 -9.71
CA ILE A 203 12.65 17.17 -9.98
C ILE A 203 12.96 16.21 -11.13
N ILE A 204 12.34 15.03 -11.17
CA ILE A 204 12.50 14.08 -12.28
C ILE A 204 11.92 14.68 -13.57
N ALA A 205 10.74 15.32 -13.51
CA ALA A 205 10.14 15.95 -14.69
C ALA A 205 10.90 17.22 -15.15
N SER A 206 11.56 17.96 -14.24
CA SER A 206 12.39 19.10 -14.62
C SER A 206 13.76 18.69 -15.15
N THR A 207 14.30 17.56 -14.68
CA THR A 207 15.64 17.07 -15.06
C THR A 207 15.61 16.12 -16.26
N PHE A 208 14.54 15.33 -16.44
CA PHE A 208 14.41 14.28 -17.47
C PHE A 208 13.13 14.46 -18.33
N GLY A 209 12.63 15.69 -18.44
CA GLY A 209 11.29 16.05 -18.91
C GLY A 209 10.83 15.59 -20.31
N SER A 210 11.66 14.91 -21.10
CA SER A 210 11.25 14.30 -22.37
C SER A 210 10.91 12.79 -22.27
N ILE A 211 11.37 12.09 -21.23
CA ILE A 211 11.26 10.62 -21.14
C ILE A 211 10.20 10.19 -20.10
N VAL A 212 10.02 10.99 -19.05
CA VAL A 212 9.02 10.73 -18.01
C VAL A 212 7.80 11.59 -18.30
N THR A 213 6.74 10.95 -18.80
CA THR A 213 5.44 11.61 -19.02
C THR A 213 5.01 12.31 -17.73
N ARG A 214 4.80 13.63 -17.83
CA ARG A 214 4.21 14.46 -16.77
C ARG A 214 2.92 13.78 -16.28
N HIS A 215 2.91 13.25 -15.07
CA HIS A 215 1.67 12.92 -14.35
C HIS A 215 0.97 14.24 -13.98
N ARG A 216 0.36 14.90 -14.97
CA ARG A 216 -0.14 16.28 -14.82
C ARG A 216 -1.44 16.37 -14.02
N HIS A 217 -2.09 15.25 -13.73
CA HIS A 217 -3.19 15.16 -12.78
C HIS A 217 -3.02 13.87 -11.97
N ARG A 218 -2.31 13.94 -10.83
CA ARG A 218 -2.52 12.94 -9.78
C ARG A 218 -3.96 13.11 -9.31
N GLY A 219 -4.73 12.06 -9.51
CA GLY A 219 -6.15 12.06 -9.27
C GLY A 219 -6.54 12.36 -7.84
N ALA A 220 -7.75 12.89 -7.65
CA ALA A 220 -8.31 13.12 -6.31
C ALA A 220 -8.30 11.82 -5.50
N PHE A 221 -8.64 10.70 -6.14
CA PHE A 221 -8.60 9.36 -5.57
C PHE A 221 -7.19 8.98 -5.09
N GLU A 222 -6.20 9.04 -5.97
CA GLU A 222 -4.83 8.58 -5.68
C GLU A 222 -4.23 9.39 -4.53
N ALA A 223 -4.46 10.71 -4.51
CA ALA A 223 -3.95 11.56 -3.45
C ALA A 223 -4.57 11.23 -2.08
N GLN A 224 -5.84 10.82 -2.03
CA GLN A 224 -6.48 10.41 -0.78
C GLN A 224 -6.08 9.02 -0.31
N VAL A 225 -5.97 8.05 -1.22
CA VAL A 225 -5.48 6.71 -0.86
C VAL A 225 -4.02 6.80 -0.41
N ASN A 226 -3.20 7.64 -1.05
CA ASN A 226 -1.82 7.91 -0.59
C ASN A 226 -1.79 8.50 0.84
N LYS A 227 -2.74 9.39 1.19
CA LYS A 227 -2.87 9.89 2.57
C LYS A 227 -3.24 8.78 3.55
N GLN A 228 -4.03 7.80 3.14
CA GLN A 228 -4.37 6.66 3.99
C GLN A 228 -3.20 5.69 4.14
N CYS A 229 -2.51 5.35 3.05
CA CYS A 229 -1.26 4.58 3.08
C CYS A 229 -0.22 5.24 4.00
N LEU A 230 -0.12 6.57 3.97
CA LEU A 230 0.71 7.34 4.89
C LEU A 230 0.26 7.15 6.35
N ARG A 231 -1.05 7.20 6.65
CA ARG A 231 -1.55 7.03 8.02
C ARG A 231 -1.26 5.64 8.59
N VAL A 232 -1.24 4.60 7.75
CA VAL A 232 -0.93 3.22 8.19
C VAL A 232 0.56 2.90 8.06
N GLY A 233 1.42 3.90 7.83
CA GLY A 233 2.86 3.67 7.78
C GLY A 233 3.31 2.82 6.58
N VAL A 234 2.47 2.65 5.57
CA VAL A 234 2.71 1.70 4.48
C VAL A 234 3.98 2.06 3.72
N GLY A 235 4.93 1.13 3.74
CA GLY A 235 6.19 1.20 3.04
C GLY A 235 7.19 2.18 3.64
N ALA A 236 7.11 2.41 4.95
CA ALA A 236 8.21 2.99 5.69
C ALA A 236 9.46 2.08 5.60
N PRO A 237 10.65 2.67 5.41
CA PRO A 237 11.88 1.92 5.31
C PRO A 237 12.40 1.52 6.69
N ASP A 238 13.05 0.35 6.75
CA ASP A 238 13.85 -0.05 7.90
C ASP A 238 15.08 0.88 7.98
N MET A 239 15.22 1.56 9.12
CA MET A 239 16.28 2.54 9.38
C MET A 239 17.24 2.07 10.47
N THR A 240 17.15 0.83 10.96
CA THR A 240 18.02 0.32 12.04
C THR A 240 19.50 0.48 11.69
N ALA A 241 19.89 0.10 10.46
CA ALA A 241 21.29 0.17 10.02
C ALA A 241 21.80 1.61 9.90
N PHE A 242 20.99 2.52 9.34
CA PHE A 242 21.38 3.93 9.20
C PHE A 242 21.39 4.63 10.57
N THR A 243 20.48 4.29 11.46
CA THR A 243 20.45 4.75 12.85
C THR A 243 21.67 4.27 13.61
N SER A 244 22.06 3.00 13.43
CA SER A 244 23.30 2.44 13.99
C SER A 244 24.54 3.20 13.50
N PHE A 245 24.58 3.55 12.21
CA PHE A 245 25.65 4.38 11.66
C PHE A 245 25.64 5.79 12.28
N LEU A 246 24.48 6.44 12.38
CA LEU A 246 24.35 7.78 12.91
C LEU A 246 24.70 7.85 14.39
N THR A 247 24.24 6.89 15.19
CA THR A 247 24.58 6.76 16.62
C THR A 247 26.06 6.48 16.82
N SER A 248 26.66 5.60 16.01
CA SER A 248 28.11 5.34 16.05
C SER A 248 28.93 6.57 15.67
N ALA A 249 28.52 7.30 14.63
CA ALA A 249 29.14 8.57 14.25
C ALA A 249 28.99 9.61 15.35
N TRP A 250 27.84 9.65 16.02
CA TRP A 250 27.58 10.57 17.13
C TRP A 250 28.51 10.30 18.32
N THR A 251 28.73 9.03 18.69
CA THR A 251 29.73 8.63 19.70
C THR A 251 31.14 9.07 19.29
N LEU A 252 31.52 8.91 18.02
CA LEU A 252 32.81 9.39 17.50
C LEU A 252 32.96 10.90 17.66
N LEU A 253 31.91 11.68 17.37
CA LEU A 253 31.92 13.13 17.52
C LEU A 253 32.14 13.55 18.97
N PHE A 254 31.57 12.84 19.95
CA PHE A 254 31.83 13.09 21.36
C PHE A 254 33.26 12.77 21.77
N LEU A 255 33.88 11.71 21.21
CA LEU A 255 35.31 11.43 21.43
C LEU A 255 36.19 12.55 20.86
N VAL A 256 35.84 13.12 19.70
CA VAL A 256 36.51 14.29 19.13
C VAL A 256 36.36 15.51 20.05
N GLN A 257 35.18 15.72 20.65
CA GLN A 257 35.00 16.78 21.65
C GLN A 257 35.90 16.55 22.87
N GLY A 258 35.93 15.34 23.43
CA GLY A 258 36.83 14.99 24.54
C GLY A 258 38.30 15.31 24.22
N TYR A 259 38.76 14.93 23.03
CA TYR A 259 40.11 15.26 22.54
C TYR A 259 40.34 16.77 22.42
N ILE A 260 39.36 17.55 21.93
CA ILE A 260 39.47 19.01 21.84
C ILE A 260 39.67 19.64 23.22
N VAL A 261 38.86 19.20 24.19
CA VAL A 261 38.91 19.66 25.58
C VAL A 261 40.25 19.32 26.24
N GLU A 262 40.78 18.13 26.02
CA GLU A 262 42.08 17.72 26.60
C GLU A 262 43.28 18.44 25.99
N LYS A 263 43.20 18.76 24.70
CA LYS A 263 44.33 19.34 23.97
C LYS A 263 44.39 20.87 24.04
N LYS A 264 43.25 21.56 24.20
CA LYS A 264 43.22 23.03 24.26
C LYS A 264 44.05 23.65 25.40
N PRO A 265 44.09 23.08 26.62
CA PRO A 265 44.93 23.58 27.72
C PRO A 265 46.43 23.50 27.42
N THR A 266 46.88 22.48 26.68
CA THR A 266 48.29 22.25 26.36
C THR A 266 48.81 23.15 25.21
N ILE A 267 47.90 23.76 24.46
CA ILE A 267 48.22 24.63 23.30
C ILE A 267 48.25 26.13 23.69
N LYS A 268 47.74 26.48 24.88
CA LYS A 268 47.43 27.87 25.29
C LYS A 268 48.64 28.82 25.27
N ASP A 269 49.85 28.28 25.40
CA ASP A 269 51.10 29.06 25.50
C ASP A 269 51.92 29.13 24.20
N ASP A 270 51.52 28.43 23.12
CA ASP A 270 52.26 28.40 21.85
C ASP A 270 51.45 29.04 20.70
N ALA A 271 51.85 30.25 20.31
CA ALA A 271 51.20 31.03 19.26
C ALA A 271 51.21 30.34 17.87
N ALA A 272 52.23 29.51 17.59
CA ALA A 272 52.31 28.74 16.34
C ALA A 272 51.38 27.52 16.35
N ALA A 273 51.19 26.91 17.52
CA ALA A 273 50.22 25.83 17.72
C ALA A 273 48.78 26.37 17.67
N LEU A 274 48.52 27.55 18.24
CA LEU A 274 47.19 28.19 18.23
C LEU A 274 46.64 28.39 16.80
N ALA A 275 47.50 28.82 15.87
CA ALA A 275 47.12 29.00 14.45
C ALA A 275 46.83 27.67 13.73
N ARG A 276 47.55 26.59 14.07
CA ARG A 276 47.34 25.24 13.50
C ARG A 276 46.06 24.57 14.00
N PHE A 277 45.59 24.95 15.18
CA PHE A 277 44.46 24.35 15.88
C PHE A 277 43.21 25.25 15.93
N ALA A 278 43.18 26.34 15.15
CA ALA A 278 42.06 27.28 15.07
C ALA A 278 40.71 26.65 14.65
N TRP A 279 40.73 25.46 14.05
CA TRP A 279 39.53 24.70 13.67
C TRP A 279 38.82 24.04 14.87
N MET A 280 39.51 23.85 16.01
CA MET A 280 38.97 23.08 17.14
C MET A 280 37.75 23.73 17.78
N ASP A 281 37.75 25.06 17.91
CA ASP A 281 36.63 25.81 18.49
C ASP A 281 35.34 25.78 17.64
N PRO A 282 35.38 26.10 16.33
CA PRO A 282 34.18 25.98 15.49
C PRO A 282 33.70 24.52 15.39
N THR A 283 34.61 23.55 15.35
CA THR A 283 34.24 22.12 15.32
C THR A 283 33.57 21.68 16.63
N TYR A 284 34.07 22.11 17.79
CA TYR A 284 33.47 21.79 19.09
C TYR A 284 32.01 22.26 19.16
N TRP A 285 31.77 23.53 18.83
CA TRP A 285 30.43 24.13 18.85
C TRP A 285 29.51 23.53 17.78
N ALA A 286 30.03 23.19 16.60
CA ALA A 286 29.25 22.49 15.57
C ALA A 286 28.72 21.14 16.08
N ILE A 287 29.53 20.39 16.84
CA ILE A 287 29.13 19.10 17.43
C ILE A 287 28.10 19.29 18.56
N VAL A 288 28.27 20.33 19.40
CA VAL A 288 27.26 20.67 20.44
C VAL A 288 25.91 20.99 19.79
N VAL A 289 25.92 21.85 18.75
CA VAL A 289 24.71 22.20 18.01
C VAL A 289 24.10 20.96 17.35
N TYR A 290 24.88 20.14 16.65
CA TYR A 290 24.42 18.90 16.04
C TYR A 290 23.72 17.97 17.05
N SER A 291 24.29 17.81 18.24
CA SER A 291 23.73 16.99 19.32
C SER A 291 22.41 17.56 19.84
N ALA A 292 22.32 18.88 20.00
CA ALA A 292 21.08 19.55 20.38
C ALA A 292 19.98 19.36 19.32
N LEU A 293 20.35 19.44 18.03
CA LEU A 293 19.40 19.24 16.92
C LEU A 293 18.92 17.79 16.86
N LEU A 294 19.78 16.81 17.08
CA LEU A 294 19.40 15.39 17.15
C LEU A 294 18.43 15.11 18.29
N ILE A 295 18.70 15.63 19.49
CA ILE A 295 17.77 15.48 20.62
C ILE A 295 16.43 16.12 20.29
N LEU A 296 16.42 17.30 19.66
CA LEU A 296 15.18 17.95 19.23
C LEU A 296 14.43 17.13 18.16
N PHE A 297 15.17 16.48 17.25
CA PHE A 297 14.60 15.56 16.27
C PHE A 297 13.95 14.35 16.92
N CYS A 298 14.47 13.84 18.05
CA CYS A 298 13.86 12.71 18.77
C CYS A 298 12.48 13.03 19.37
N PHE A 299 12.08 14.30 19.47
CA PHE A 299 10.70 14.67 19.80
C PHE A 299 9.72 14.53 18.62
N PHE A 300 10.23 14.46 17.39
CA PHE A 300 9.42 14.44 16.17
C PHE A 300 8.40 13.29 16.11
N PRO A 301 8.75 12.02 16.45
CA PRO A 301 7.79 10.92 16.45
C PRO A 301 6.57 11.16 17.34
N PHE A 302 6.76 11.86 18.47
CA PHE A 302 5.70 12.14 19.45
C PHE A 302 4.84 13.35 19.05
N VAL A 303 5.43 14.33 18.38
CA VAL A 303 4.72 15.53 17.91
C VAL A 303 3.88 15.23 16.67
N CYS A 304 4.42 14.44 15.76
CA CYS A 304 3.77 14.10 14.50
C CYS A 304 3.20 12.68 14.60
N GLY A 305 1.94 12.55 14.98
CA GLY A 305 1.25 11.25 14.96
C GLY A 305 1.15 10.68 13.54
N ILE A 306 1.52 9.41 13.35
CA ILE A 306 1.28 8.68 12.09
C ILE A 306 -0.14 8.09 12.10
N SER A 307 -0.60 7.63 13.27
CA SER A 307 -1.91 7.00 13.47
C SER A 307 -2.40 7.23 14.89
N THR A 308 -3.69 7.52 15.06
CA THR A 308 -4.46 7.39 16.32
C THR A 308 -5.46 6.24 16.21
N LEU A 309 -5.30 5.36 15.21
CA LEU A 309 -6.24 4.30 14.90
C LEU A 309 -6.03 3.13 15.86
N LYS A 310 -7.12 2.50 16.29
CA LYS A 310 -7.05 1.27 17.09
C LYS A 310 -6.44 0.14 16.23
N LYS A 311 -5.78 -0.83 16.86
CA LYS A 311 -5.12 -1.96 16.17
C LYS A 311 -6.01 -2.65 15.12
N LYS A 312 -7.29 -2.89 15.45
CA LYS A 312 -8.27 -3.50 14.52
C LYS A 312 -8.57 -2.63 13.29
N ASP A 313 -8.68 -1.32 13.47
CA ASP A 313 -8.87 -0.37 12.36
C ASP A 313 -7.61 -0.27 11.49
N LEU A 314 -6.45 -0.57 12.07
CA LEU A 314 -5.18 -0.56 11.36
C LEU A 314 -5.02 -1.75 10.43
N GLU A 315 -5.43 -2.94 10.88
CA GLU A 315 -5.40 -4.17 10.08
C GLU A 315 -6.32 -4.05 8.86
N SER A 316 -7.54 -3.54 9.03
CA SER A 316 -8.51 -3.37 7.93
C SER A 316 -8.08 -2.31 6.91
N VAL A 317 -7.54 -1.18 7.39
CA VAL A 317 -6.97 -0.17 6.51
C VAL A 317 -5.68 -0.67 5.84
N GLY A 318 -4.85 -1.45 6.55
CA GLY A 318 -3.68 -2.09 5.98
C GLY A 318 -4.05 -3.03 4.83
N ALA A 319 -5.10 -3.82 4.99
CA ALA A 319 -5.65 -4.69 3.95
C ALA A 319 -6.21 -3.91 2.75
N SER A 320 -6.91 -2.79 2.94
CA SER A 320 -7.37 -1.97 1.81
C SER A 320 -6.20 -1.30 1.07
N CYS A 321 -5.21 -0.78 1.80
CA CYS A 321 -3.96 -0.26 1.22
C CYS A 321 -3.20 -1.36 0.44
N ARG A 322 -3.19 -2.60 0.94
CA ARG A 322 -2.60 -3.77 0.26
C ARG A 322 -3.20 -3.95 -1.12
N ILE A 323 -4.52 -4.06 -1.17
CA ILE A 323 -5.24 -4.33 -2.41
C ILE A 323 -5.09 -3.17 -3.38
N HIS A 324 -5.15 -1.92 -2.90
CA HIS A 324 -4.89 -0.76 -3.74
C HIS A 324 -3.49 -0.79 -4.36
N LEU A 325 -2.44 -1.01 -3.55
CA LEU A 325 -1.06 -1.04 -4.06
C LEU A 325 -0.82 -2.21 -4.99
N PHE A 326 -1.41 -3.36 -4.68
CA PHE A 326 -1.40 -4.53 -5.54
C PHE A 326 -2.04 -4.23 -6.90
N LEU A 327 -3.27 -3.70 -6.91
CA LEU A 327 -3.99 -3.28 -8.13
C LEU A 327 -3.20 -2.26 -8.94
N LYS A 328 -2.60 -1.27 -8.28
CA LYS A 328 -1.78 -0.24 -8.94
C LYS A 328 -0.55 -0.84 -9.62
N ARG A 329 0.13 -1.78 -8.95
CA ARG A 329 1.32 -2.45 -9.50
C ARG A 329 0.96 -3.38 -10.64
N MET A 330 -0.05 -4.22 -10.46
CA MET A 330 -0.52 -5.13 -11.49
C MET A 330 -1.10 -4.40 -12.70
N SER A 331 -1.76 -3.26 -12.50
CA SER A 331 -2.19 -2.39 -13.60
C SER A 331 -0.99 -1.91 -14.42
N LYS A 332 0.10 -1.45 -13.76
CA LYS A 332 1.32 -1.05 -14.47
C LYS A 332 1.98 -2.21 -15.22
N THR A 333 2.03 -3.41 -14.62
CA THR A 333 2.55 -4.61 -15.29
C THR A 333 1.69 -4.97 -16.51
N GLN A 334 0.36 -4.97 -16.36
CA GLN A 334 -0.57 -5.22 -17.46
C GLN A 334 -0.41 -4.18 -18.58
N THR A 335 -0.33 -2.89 -18.24
CA THR A 335 -0.08 -1.80 -19.20
C THR A 335 1.26 -1.95 -19.89
N TYR A 336 2.30 -2.41 -19.20
CA TYR A 336 3.60 -2.64 -19.82
C TYR A 336 3.57 -3.80 -20.83
N LEU A 337 2.81 -4.85 -20.54
CA LEU A 337 2.57 -5.97 -21.45
C LEU A 337 1.66 -5.60 -22.63
N LEU A 338 0.95 -4.47 -22.54
CA LEU A 338 0.19 -3.89 -23.65
C LEU A 338 1.10 -2.95 -24.46
N PRO A 339 1.53 -3.30 -25.68
CA PRO A 339 2.33 -2.39 -26.48
C PRO A 339 1.52 -1.16 -26.89
N SER A 340 2.12 0.03 -26.76
CA SER A 340 1.58 1.28 -27.29
C SER A 340 1.48 1.22 -28.83
N SER A 341 0.28 0.96 -29.35
CA SER A 341 -0.24 1.31 -30.69
C SER A 341 0.74 1.44 -31.89
N SER A 342 0.48 0.58 -32.89
CA SER A 342 0.28 0.90 -34.33
C SER A 342 1.36 0.74 -35.42
N SER A 343 2.57 0.23 -35.19
CA SER A 343 3.51 -0.01 -36.33
C SER A 343 3.77 -1.47 -36.72
N ASP A 344 3.67 -2.44 -35.80
CA ASP A 344 4.02 -3.84 -36.12
C ASP A 344 2.80 -4.76 -36.13
N THR A 345 2.35 -5.05 -37.35
CA THR A 345 1.21 -5.90 -37.73
C THR A 345 1.46 -7.41 -37.56
N THR A 346 2.47 -7.84 -36.79
CA THR A 346 2.88 -9.26 -36.75
C THR A 346 2.43 -10.03 -35.51
N THR A 347 2.03 -9.37 -34.42
CA THR A 347 1.42 -10.05 -33.26
C THR A 347 -0.09 -9.87 -33.27
N THR A 348 -0.82 -10.97 -33.45
CA THR A 348 -2.29 -10.95 -33.42
C THR A 348 -2.76 -10.43 -32.05
N THR A 349 -3.79 -9.59 -32.04
CA THR A 349 -4.41 -9.03 -30.82
C THR A 349 -4.84 -10.11 -29.83
N ASP A 350 -5.11 -11.32 -30.31
CA ASP A 350 -5.55 -12.48 -29.52
C ASP A 350 -4.46 -13.03 -28.58
N ASP A 351 -3.19 -13.07 -29.03
CA ASP A 351 -2.08 -13.57 -28.20
C ASP A 351 -1.79 -12.66 -26.99
N ARG A 352 -2.08 -11.37 -27.10
CA ARG A 352 -1.83 -10.38 -26.03
C ARG A 352 -2.81 -10.53 -24.87
N PHE A 353 -4.10 -10.66 -25.18
CA PHE A 353 -5.12 -10.89 -24.15
C PHE A 353 -4.95 -12.26 -23.49
N ARG A 354 -4.43 -13.26 -24.22
CA ARG A 354 -4.08 -14.56 -23.63
C ARG A 354 -3.00 -14.41 -22.55
N VAL A 355 -1.91 -13.69 -22.80
CA VAL A 355 -0.86 -13.46 -21.77
C VAL A 355 -1.45 -12.74 -20.55
N ILE A 356 -2.31 -11.74 -20.74
CA ILE A 356 -2.96 -11.02 -19.63
C ILE A 356 -3.92 -11.93 -18.84
N ARG A 357 -4.69 -12.80 -19.52
CA ARG A 357 -5.53 -13.81 -18.85
C ARG A 357 -4.69 -14.76 -18.00
N HIS A 358 -3.52 -15.19 -18.49
CA HIS A 358 -2.60 -16.04 -17.72
C HIS A 358 -1.98 -15.28 -16.54
N LEU A 359 -1.64 -14.00 -16.70
CA LEU A 359 -1.17 -13.15 -15.59
C LEU A 359 -2.23 -13.06 -14.47
N ARG A 360 -3.50 -12.79 -14.82
CA ARG A 360 -4.62 -12.75 -13.88
C ARG A 360 -4.89 -14.11 -13.25
N TYR A 361 -4.71 -15.20 -13.99
CA TYR A 361 -4.82 -16.55 -13.46
C TYR A 361 -3.71 -16.88 -12.43
N GLN A 362 -2.44 -16.63 -12.75
CA GLN A 362 -1.35 -16.83 -11.79
C GLN A 362 -1.50 -15.92 -10.55
N THR A 363 -2.04 -14.71 -10.75
CA THR A 363 -2.41 -13.80 -9.66
C THR A 363 -3.40 -14.44 -8.71
N LEU A 364 -4.47 -15.01 -9.26
CA LEU A 364 -5.51 -15.65 -8.49
C LEU A 364 -4.98 -16.87 -7.71
N LEU A 365 -4.11 -17.66 -8.33
CA LEU A 365 -3.47 -18.81 -7.68
C LEU A 365 -2.55 -18.43 -6.51
N ASP A 366 -1.87 -17.28 -6.60
CA ASP A 366 -0.95 -16.81 -5.56
C ASP A 366 -1.66 -16.11 -4.37
N MET A 367 -2.90 -15.64 -4.58
CA MET A 367 -3.70 -15.03 -3.51
C MET A 367 -4.20 -16.07 -2.51
N SER A 368 -4.08 -15.79 -1.21
CA SER A 368 -4.76 -16.54 -0.15
C SER A 368 -6.29 -16.34 -0.19
N THR A 369 -7.06 -17.21 0.50
CA THR A 369 -8.54 -17.15 0.47
C THR A 369 -9.05 -15.81 0.98
N ASP A 370 -8.47 -15.34 2.09
CA ASP A 370 -8.76 -14.02 2.63
C ASP A 370 -8.41 -12.89 1.65
N GLU A 371 -7.26 -12.97 0.97
CA GLU A 371 -6.87 -11.96 -0.04
C GLU A 371 -7.86 -11.90 -1.21
N ALA A 372 -8.33 -13.05 -1.70
CA ALA A 372 -9.30 -13.11 -2.79
C ALA A 372 -10.68 -12.54 -2.38
N ILE A 373 -11.15 -12.90 -1.19
CA ILE A 373 -12.41 -12.36 -0.62
C ILE A 373 -12.28 -10.86 -0.40
N SER A 374 -11.20 -10.41 0.27
CA SER A 374 -10.94 -9.00 0.51
C SER A 374 -10.84 -8.21 -0.80
N TYR A 375 -10.23 -8.78 -1.84
CA TYR A 375 -10.19 -8.19 -3.18
C TYR A 375 -11.59 -7.99 -3.76
N ALA A 376 -12.45 -9.01 -3.69
CA ALA A 376 -13.83 -8.91 -4.18
C ALA A 376 -14.63 -7.82 -3.44
N LEU A 377 -14.55 -7.79 -2.10
CA LEU A 377 -15.19 -6.76 -1.28
C LEU A 377 -14.64 -5.36 -1.59
N TYR A 378 -13.33 -5.21 -1.81
CA TYR A 378 -12.72 -3.95 -2.20
C TYR A 378 -13.23 -3.46 -3.57
N VAL A 379 -13.33 -4.34 -4.56
CA VAL A 379 -13.85 -3.99 -5.91
C VAL A 379 -15.32 -3.57 -5.83
N VAL A 380 -16.13 -4.28 -5.04
CA VAL A 380 -17.53 -3.92 -4.79
C VAL A 380 -17.62 -2.57 -4.08
N ALA A 381 -16.78 -2.29 -3.09
CA ALA A 381 -16.75 -1.00 -2.42
C ALA A 381 -16.37 0.14 -3.38
N LEU A 382 -15.38 -0.08 -4.26
CA LEU A 382 -14.93 0.89 -5.26
C LEU A 382 -16.01 1.30 -6.26
N SER A 383 -17.06 0.50 -6.45
CA SER A 383 -18.13 0.84 -7.40
C SER A 383 -18.94 2.07 -6.99
N THR A 384 -18.79 2.54 -5.74
CA THR A 384 -19.43 3.77 -5.25
C THR A 384 -18.66 5.05 -5.60
N TYR A 385 -17.44 4.92 -6.12
CA TYR A 385 -16.61 6.03 -6.58
C TYR A 385 -16.77 6.26 -8.09
N ASP A 386 -17.05 7.50 -8.49
CA ASP A 386 -17.04 7.91 -9.89
C ASP A 386 -15.63 8.38 -10.28
N PHE A 387 -14.88 7.50 -10.96
CA PHE A 387 -13.53 7.77 -11.45
C PHE A 387 -13.48 8.83 -12.56
N LYS A 388 -14.60 9.16 -13.20
CA LYS A 388 -14.64 10.18 -14.26
C LYS A 388 -14.80 11.58 -13.67
N GLU A 389 -15.71 11.73 -12.71
CA GLU A 389 -15.99 13.02 -12.08
C GLU A 389 -15.16 13.27 -10.81
N GLY A 390 -14.54 12.23 -10.25
CA GLY A 390 -13.80 12.31 -9.02
C GLY A 390 -14.69 12.52 -7.78
N LYS A 391 -15.87 11.89 -7.78
CA LYS A 391 -16.92 12.12 -6.78
C LYS A 391 -17.41 10.82 -6.13
N VAL A 392 -17.90 10.95 -4.90
CA VAL A 392 -18.62 9.90 -4.18
C VAL A 392 -20.02 10.43 -3.90
N VAL A 393 -21.05 9.77 -4.42
CA VAL A 393 -22.47 10.15 -4.23
C VAL A 393 -22.72 11.64 -4.54
N GLY A 394 -22.11 12.14 -5.62
CA GLY A 394 -22.28 13.53 -6.08
C GLY A 394 -21.48 14.59 -5.30
N ALA A 395 -20.73 14.23 -4.26
CA ALA A 395 -19.82 15.12 -3.54
C ALA A 395 -18.36 14.87 -3.95
N ASP A 396 -17.55 15.93 -4.00
CA ASP A 396 -16.11 15.80 -4.24
C ASP A 396 -15.47 15.04 -3.08
N VAL A 397 -14.56 14.10 -3.38
CA VAL A 397 -13.89 13.29 -2.35
C VAL A 397 -13.20 14.16 -1.29
N TRP A 398 -12.71 15.33 -1.69
CA TRP A 398 -12.00 16.26 -0.80
C TRP A 398 -12.86 16.86 0.31
N ASN A 399 -14.17 16.91 0.10
CA ASN A 399 -15.14 17.54 1.00
C ASN A 399 -16.18 16.53 1.47
N LEU A 400 -15.79 15.27 1.68
CA LEU A 400 -16.70 14.29 2.26
C LEU A 400 -17.05 14.72 3.70
N PRO A 401 -18.34 14.88 4.03
CA PRO A 401 -18.73 15.12 5.41
C PRO A 401 -18.32 13.92 6.26
N LYS A 402 -17.92 14.17 7.52
CA LYS A 402 -17.62 13.09 8.47
C LYS A 402 -18.83 12.15 8.55
N GLN A 403 -18.67 10.92 8.07
CA GLN A 403 -19.78 9.99 7.87
C GLN A 403 -20.44 9.55 9.19
N SER A 404 -19.73 9.62 10.32
CA SER A 404 -20.28 9.48 11.69
C SER A 404 -21.50 10.33 12.04
N GLN A 405 -21.84 11.38 11.26
CA GLN A 405 -23.03 12.21 11.47
C GLN A 405 -24.08 12.09 10.35
N ALA A 406 -23.80 11.31 9.30
CA ALA A 406 -24.74 11.09 8.22
C ALA A 406 -25.82 10.09 8.68
N ARG A 407 -26.84 10.58 9.39
CA ARG A 407 -28.10 9.85 9.49
C ARG A 407 -28.61 9.64 8.07
N MET A 408 -28.90 8.39 7.69
CA MET A 408 -29.76 8.12 6.54
C MET A 408 -31.01 8.97 6.74
N CYS A 409 -31.17 10.02 5.93
CA CYS A 409 -32.28 10.94 6.04
C CYS A 409 -33.54 10.23 5.51
N GLY A 410 -34.17 9.45 6.39
CA GLY A 410 -35.59 9.09 6.43
C GLY A 410 -36.30 8.43 5.24
N THR A 411 -35.74 8.34 4.02
CA THR A 411 -36.62 8.07 2.85
C THR A 411 -36.02 7.34 1.64
N ALA A 412 -34.70 7.10 1.56
CA ALA A 412 -34.13 6.42 0.39
C ALA A 412 -33.70 4.99 0.74
N ALA A 413 -34.56 4.00 0.44
CA ALA A 413 -34.18 2.60 0.53
C ALA A 413 -33.11 2.27 -0.51
N LEU A 414 -32.11 1.47 -0.12
CA LEU A 414 -31.01 1.08 -1.00
C LEU A 414 -31.51 0.08 -2.04
N ARG A 415 -31.00 0.20 -3.26
CA ARG A 415 -31.25 -0.76 -4.33
C ARG A 415 -30.08 -1.74 -4.44
N PRO A 416 -30.35 -3.00 -4.79
CA PRO A 416 -29.28 -3.96 -5.05
C PRO A 416 -28.44 -3.49 -6.23
N ILE A 417 -27.15 -3.83 -6.26
CA ILE A 417 -26.31 -3.43 -7.39
C ILE A 417 -26.80 -4.11 -8.66
N VAL A 418 -27.10 -3.32 -9.69
CA VAL A 418 -27.37 -3.81 -11.05
C VAL A 418 -26.19 -3.43 -11.93
N LYS A 419 -25.52 -4.42 -12.54
CA LYS A 419 -24.30 -4.17 -13.33
C LYS A 419 -24.54 -3.21 -14.50
N LYS A 420 -25.75 -3.24 -15.07
CA LYS A 420 -26.18 -2.36 -16.19
C LYS A 420 -26.33 -0.89 -15.82
N ASP A 421 -26.59 -0.57 -14.55
CA ASP A 421 -26.75 0.84 -14.13
C ASP A 421 -25.41 1.59 -14.17
N ASN A 422 -24.29 0.87 -14.03
CA ASN A 422 -22.95 1.44 -14.13
C ASN A 422 -22.04 0.60 -15.06
N PRO A 423 -22.29 0.61 -16.38
CA PRO A 423 -21.51 -0.18 -17.32
C PRO A 423 -20.06 0.34 -17.43
N LYS A 424 -19.83 1.62 -17.12
CA LYS A 424 -18.51 2.26 -17.11
C LYS A 424 -17.59 1.74 -16.01
N PHE A 425 -18.13 1.15 -14.95
CA PHE A 425 -17.35 0.48 -13.93
C PHE A 425 -17.29 -1.04 -14.18
N TRP A 426 -18.44 -1.66 -14.43
CA TRP A 426 -18.55 -3.13 -14.48
C TRP A 426 -18.18 -3.77 -15.83
N ALA A 427 -18.27 -3.02 -16.94
CA ALA A 427 -18.09 -3.53 -18.29
C ALA A 427 -17.07 -2.73 -19.11
N LYS A 428 -16.22 -1.93 -18.46
CA LYS A 428 -15.24 -1.07 -19.16
C LYS A 428 -14.21 -1.92 -19.91
N PRO A 429 -14.13 -1.81 -21.25
CA PRO A 429 -13.19 -2.60 -22.05
C PRO A 429 -11.76 -2.09 -21.87
N LEU A 430 -10.80 -3.00 -21.93
CA LEU A 430 -9.37 -2.66 -21.84
C LEU A 430 -8.88 -1.80 -23.02
N ASP A 431 -9.49 -1.93 -24.19
CA ASP A 431 -9.10 -1.16 -25.39
C ASP A 431 -9.36 0.35 -25.28
N GLU A 432 -10.33 0.76 -24.46
CA GLU A 432 -10.61 2.19 -24.18
C GLU A 432 -9.47 2.86 -23.40
N PHE A 433 -8.59 2.08 -22.75
CA PHE A 433 -7.43 2.57 -22.01
C PHE A 433 -6.42 3.31 -22.92
N ALA A 434 -6.35 2.96 -24.20
CA ALA A 434 -5.41 3.60 -25.14
C ALA A 434 -5.84 5.01 -25.56
N THR A 435 -7.14 5.32 -25.47
CA THR A 435 -7.73 6.58 -25.93
C THR A 435 -7.85 7.64 -24.83
N ASP A 436 -8.14 7.24 -23.59
CA ASP A 436 -8.29 8.18 -22.48
C ASP A 436 -6.99 8.27 -21.67
N LYS A 437 -6.20 9.33 -21.93
CA LYS A 437 -4.97 9.70 -21.20
C LYS A 437 -5.17 10.00 -19.69
N TYR A 438 -6.35 9.74 -19.13
CA TYR A 438 -6.81 10.31 -17.86
C TYR A 438 -7.50 9.36 -16.89
N ASP A 439 -7.46 8.04 -17.09
CA ASP A 439 -8.18 7.16 -16.16
C ASP A 439 -7.41 6.89 -14.86
N GLU A 440 -7.91 7.44 -13.75
CA GLU A 440 -7.61 7.02 -12.37
C GLU A 440 -8.04 5.57 -12.09
N PHE A 441 -8.85 4.99 -13.00
CA PHE A 441 -9.38 3.63 -12.90
C PHE A 441 -8.26 2.58 -13.03
N PRO A 442 -8.16 1.60 -12.11
CA PRO A 442 -7.16 0.55 -12.22
C PRO A 442 -7.33 -0.29 -13.50
N ALA A 443 -6.35 -0.24 -14.42
CA ALA A 443 -6.37 -1.00 -15.67
C ALA A 443 -6.54 -2.52 -15.45
N PHE A 444 -6.08 -3.03 -14.31
CA PHE A 444 -6.24 -4.44 -13.93
C PHE A 444 -7.71 -4.85 -13.68
N LEU A 445 -8.61 -3.89 -13.43
CA LEU A 445 -10.05 -4.12 -13.29
C LEU A 445 -10.81 -4.04 -14.62
N MET A 446 -10.18 -3.55 -15.69
CA MET A 446 -10.82 -3.48 -17.01
C MET A 446 -11.08 -4.87 -17.56
N ARG A 447 -12.20 -5.01 -18.28
CA ARG A 447 -12.66 -6.27 -18.84
C ARG A 447 -11.81 -6.65 -20.02
N LEU A 448 -11.54 -7.95 -20.14
CA LEU A 448 -10.90 -8.53 -21.33
C LEU A 448 -11.97 -8.94 -22.34
N PRO A 449 -11.70 -8.84 -23.65
CA PRO A 449 -12.60 -9.41 -24.64
C PRO A 449 -12.68 -10.91 -24.42
N LYS A 450 -13.87 -11.49 -24.61
CA LYS A 450 -14.11 -12.93 -24.60
C LYS A 450 -13.24 -13.63 -25.65
N LEU A 451 -13.13 -14.96 -25.60
CA LEU A 451 -12.38 -15.74 -26.59
C LEU A 451 -12.98 -15.62 -28.00
N ASN A 452 -14.25 -15.23 -28.12
CA ASN A 452 -14.89 -14.92 -29.40
C ASN A 452 -14.62 -13.49 -29.90
N GLY A 453 -13.83 -12.69 -29.17
CA GLY A 453 -13.47 -11.31 -29.50
C GLY A 453 -14.49 -10.25 -29.05
N GLU A 454 -15.65 -10.65 -28.53
CA GLU A 454 -16.68 -9.71 -28.06
C GLU A 454 -16.48 -9.36 -26.59
N TYR A 455 -16.85 -8.15 -26.18
CA TYR A 455 -16.85 -7.79 -24.76
C TYR A 455 -18.11 -8.30 -24.06
N VAL A 456 -17.95 -8.75 -22.80
CA VAL A 456 -19.10 -9.07 -21.93
C VAL A 456 -19.86 -7.78 -21.68
N GLN A 457 -21.05 -7.64 -22.26
CA GLN A 457 -21.97 -6.57 -21.87
C GLN A 457 -22.37 -6.75 -20.41
N ALA A 458 -22.52 -5.65 -19.68
CA ALA A 458 -23.13 -5.67 -18.35
C ALA A 458 -24.56 -6.22 -18.49
N SER A 459 -24.75 -7.51 -18.20
CA SER A 459 -26.06 -8.15 -18.26
C SER A 459 -26.99 -7.59 -17.18
N ASP A 460 -28.30 -7.69 -17.41
CA ASP A 460 -29.38 -7.20 -16.55
C ASP A 460 -29.46 -7.87 -15.15
N GLY A 461 -28.46 -8.65 -14.76
CA GLY A 461 -28.46 -9.37 -13.48
C GLY A 461 -28.16 -8.46 -12.29
N TYR A 462 -28.95 -8.63 -11.22
CA TYR A 462 -28.58 -8.16 -9.88
C TYR A 462 -27.29 -8.84 -9.43
N MET A 463 -26.46 -8.09 -8.71
CA MET A 463 -25.29 -8.66 -8.06
C MET A 463 -25.73 -9.43 -6.82
N THR A 464 -25.44 -10.71 -6.86
CA THR A 464 -25.49 -11.61 -5.71
C THR A 464 -24.10 -11.85 -5.14
N LEU A 465 -24.03 -12.32 -3.90
CA LEU A 465 -22.78 -12.65 -3.20
C LEU A 465 -21.84 -13.50 -4.07
N PHE A 466 -22.40 -14.53 -4.70
CA PHE A 466 -21.65 -15.47 -5.52
C PHE A 466 -21.30 -14.94 -6.90
N SER A 467 -22.08 -13.98 -7.43
CA SER A 467 -21.83 -13.33 -8.73
C SER A 467 -20.84 -12.15 -8.70
N MET A 468 -20.28 -11.84 -7.52
CA MET A 468 -19.28 -10.79 -7.37
C MET A 468 -18.08 -11.09 -8.29
N PRO A 469 -17.73 -10.19 -9.23
CA PRO A 469 -16.65 -10.43 -10.16
C PRO A 469 -15.31 -10.31 -9.42
N LEU A 470 -14.43 -11.30 -9.64
CA LEU A 470 -13.08 -11.28 -9.10
C LEU A 470 -12.11 -10.85 -10.20
N MET A 471 -11.84 -11.72 -11.19
CA MET A 471 -10.92 -11.40 -12.29
C MET A 471 -11.34 -12.14 -13.57
N ASP A 472 -11.04 -11.54 -14.73
CA ASP A 472 -11.13 -12.26 -16.00
C ASP A 472 -9.90 -13.15 -16.16
N THR A 473 -10.10 -14.46 -16.13
CA THR A 473 -9.02 -15.45 -16.21
C THR A 473 -9.28 -16.43 -17.36
N SER A 474 -8.43 -17.45 -17.48
CA SER A 474 -8.62 -18.58 -18.41
C SER A 474 -8.88 -19.88 -17.63
N MET A 475 -9.74 -19.84 -16.62
CA MET A 475 -10.12 -21.01 -15.82
C MET A 475 -11.25 -21.80 -16.49
N GLY A 476 -10.89 -22.90 -17.17
CA GLY A 476 -11.87 -23.85 -17.72
C GLY A 476 -12.85 -23.24 -18.74
N LYS A 477 -14.15 -23.51 -18.58
CA LYS A 477 -15.23 -23.04 -19.47
C LYS A 477 -15.70 -21.60 -19.17
N HIS A 478 -15.24 -20.98 -18.08
CA HIS A 478 -15.71 -19.67 -17.63
C HIS A 478 -14.63 -18.60 -17.82
N GLU A 479 -14.96 -17.53 -18.56
CA GLU A 479 -14.02 -16.47 -18.92
C GLU A 479 -13.86 -15.38 -17.84
N THR A 480 -14.75 -15.39 -16.85
CA THR A 480 -14.73 -14.50 -15.68
C THR A 480 -14.86 -15.35 -14.44
N THR A 481 -13.86 -15.29 -13.57
CA THR A 481 -13.90 -15.93 -12.26
C THR A 481 -14.69 -15.04 -11.29
N THR A 482 -15.66 -15.66 -10.63
CA THR A 482 -16.52 -15.04 -9.63
C THR A 482 -16.09 -15.46 -8.23
N LEU A 483 -16.64 -14.80 -7.20
CA LEU A 483 -16.40 -15.20 -5.81
C LEU A 483 -16.82 -16.66 -5.57
N TRP A 484 -17.90 -17.09 -6.23
CA TRP A 484 -18.36 -18.48 -6.21
C TRP A 484 -17.27 -19.49 -6.53
N ASP A 485 -16.61 -19.30 -7.68
CA ASP A 485 -15.62 -20.23 -8.19
C ASP A 485 -14.48 -20.43 -7.19
N ILE A 486 -14.12 -19.36 -6.46
CA ILE A 486 -13.07 -19.40 -5.42
C ILE A 486 -13.53 -20.07 -4.14
N LEU A 487 -14.77 -19.84 -3.70
CA LEU A 487 -15.31 -20.52 -2.53
C LEU A 487 -15.38 -22.03 -2.77
N VAL A 488 -15.80 -22.45 -3.96
CA VAL A 488 -15.83 -23.86 -4.37
C VAL A 488 -14.42 -24.43 -4.51
N GLU A 489 -13.54 -23.79 -5.27
CA GLU A 489 -12.18 -24.27 -5.52
C GLU A 489 -11.38 -24.45 -4.22
N ARG A 490 -11.61 -23.56 -3.24
CA ARG A 490 -10.90 -23.54 -1.96
C ARG A 490 -11.66 -24.20 -0.82
N ASN A 491 -12.80 -24.84 -1.12
CA ASN A 491 -13.62 -25.57 -0.16
C ASN A 491 -14.02 -24.73 1.07
N VAL A 492 -14.41 -23.47 0.84
CA VAL A 492 -14.88 -22.56 1.88
C VAL A 492 -16.36 -22.83 2.14
N THR A 493 -16.65 -23.40 3.32
CA THR A 493 -18.00 -23.86 3.69
C THR A 493 -18.71 -22.96 4.70
N ASP A 494 -18.02 -21.98 5.26
CA ASP A 494 -18.56 -21.07 6.28
C ASP A 494 -18.59 -19.62 5.76
N PRO A 495 -19.76 -18.94 5.74
CA PRO A 495 -19.85 -17.53 5.38
C PRO A 495 -19.06 -16.60 6.31
N ASN A 496 -18.70 -17.03 7.52
CA ASN A 496 -17.82 -16.24 8.40
C ASN A 496 -16.46 -15.96 7.77
N ALA A 497 -15.97 -16.80 6.85
CA ALA A 497 -14.76 -16.51 6.08
C ALA A 497 -14.87 -15.21 5.26
N ILE A 498 -16.09 -14.82 4.88
CA ILE A 498 -16.39 -13.55 4.20
C ILE A 498 -16.54 -12.43 5.21
N PHE A 499 -17.28 -12.67 6.30
CA PHE A 499 -17.60 -11.66 7.30
C PHE A 499 -16.41 -11.24 8.16
N ASP A 500 -15.46 -12.15 8.39
CA ASP A 500 -14.23 -11.94 9.16
C ASP A 500 -13.00 -11.72 8.28
N SER A 501 -13.20 -11.35 7.00
CA SER A 501 -12.10 -11.06 6.10
C SER A 501 -11.30 -9.83 6.56
N SER A 502 -9.99 -9.82 6.31
CA SER A 502 -9.07 -8.80 6.82
C SER A 502 -9.44 -7.36 6.45
N ILE A 503 -10.12 -7.15 5.32
CA ILE A 503 -10.59 -5.82 4.90
C ILE A 503 -11.78 -5.28 5.70
N VAL A 504 -12.53 -6.13 6.40
CA VAL A 504 -13.74 -5.75 7.13
C VAL A 504 -13.34 -5.08 8.44
N GLN A 505 -13.64 -3.79 8.57
CA GLN A 505 -13.36 -3.02 9.78
C GLN A 505 -14.35 -3.37 10.89
N GLU A 506 -15.63 -3.28 10.55
CA GLU A 506 -16.76 -3.56 11.43
C GLU A 506 -17.79 -4.40 10.69
N LYS A 507 -18.44 -5.31 11.41
CA LYS A 507 -19.53 -6.13 10.87
C LYS A 507 -20.73 -5.99 11.79
N LYS A 508 -21.90 -5.85 11.19
CA LYS A 508 -23.19 -5.76 11.89
C LYS A 508 -24.16 -6.75 11.29
N ILE A 509 -25.06 -7.26 12.11
CA ILE A 509 -26.10 -8.18 11.68
C ILE A 509 -27.46 -7.57 11.98
N TYR A 510 -28.35 -7.66 11.00
CA TYR A 510 -29.67 -7.08 11.01
C TYR A 510 -30.70 -8.17 10.79
N ALA A 511 -31.88 -8.01 11.37
CA ALA A 511 -33.03 -8.88 11.14
C ALA A 511 -34.20 -8.07 10.58
N ALA A 512 -34.95 -8.64 9.64
CA ALA A 512 -36.22 -8.11 9.15
C ALA A 512 -37.38 -8.80 9.88
N PRO A 513 -38.05 -8.14 10.85
CA PRO A 513 -39.19 -8.73 11.57
C PRO A 513 -40.37 -9.05 10.63
N ALA A 514 -40.54 -8.24 9.58
CA ALA A 514 -41.62 -8.37 8.61
C ALA A 514 -41.48 -9.60 7.67
N LEU A 515 -40.28 -10.18 7.57
CA LEU A 515 -39.97 -11.30 6.67
C LEU A 515 -39.47 -12.53 7.44
N ASN A 516 -40.18 -12.95 8.49
CA ASN A 516 -39.83 -14.15 9.27
C ASN A 516 -38.37 -14.17 9.76
N HIS A 517 -37.83 -13.01 10.17
CA HIS A 517 -36.45 -12.87 10.64
C HIS A 517 -35.38 -13.24 9.59
N VAL A 518 -35.61 -12.91 8.31
CA VAL A 518 -34.53 -12.89 7.31
C VAL A 518 -33.41 -11.96 7.80
N VAL A 519 -32.19 -12.47 7.70
CA VAL A 519 -30.97 -11.81 8.17
C VAL A 519 -30.32 -11.03 7.04
N CYS A 520 -29.75 -9.87 7.39
CA CYS A 520 -28.87 -9.10 6.54
C CYS A 520 -27.55 -8.85 7.29
N VAL A 521 -26.42 -9.02 6.64
CA VAL A 521 -25.09 -8.72 7.20
C VAL A 521 -24.54 -7.46 6.55
N GLY A 522 -24.22 -6.45 7.35
CA GLY A 522 -23.51 -5.24 6.93
C GLY A 522 -22.02 -5.37 7.22
N LEU A 523 -21.19 -5.12 6.22
CA LEU A 523 -19.73 -5.16 6.29
C LEU A 523 -19.19 -3.76 5.98
N GLU A 524 -18.46 -3.16 6.91
CA GLU A 524 -17.82 -1.87 6.73
C GLU A 524 -16.41 -2.03 6.16
N VAL A 525 -16.16 -1.39 5.01
CA VAL A 525 -14.87 -1.37 4.33
C VAL A 525 -14.38 0.07 4.25
N LYS A 526 -13.19 0.32 4.81
CA LYS A 526 -12.59 1.66 4.83
C LYS A 526 -11.67 1.89 3.62
N LEU A 527 -12.19 2.60 2.63
CA LEU A 527 -11.47 2.91 1.38
C LEU A 527 -10.55 4.12 1.49
N MET A 528 -10.88 5.12 2.32
CA MET A 528 -10.04 6.28 2.61
C MET A 528 -10.25 6.78 4.04
N ALA A 529 -9.47 7.79 4.44
CA ALA A 529 -9.54 8.43 5.76
C ALA A 529 -10.98 8.75 6.23
N ASP A 530 -11.76 9.40 5.36
CA ASP A 530 -13.13 9.88 5.63
C ASP A 530 -14.14 9.24 4.66
N TYR A 531 -13.80 8.08 4.09
CA TYR A 531 -14.61 7.34 3.13
C TYR A 531 -14.70 5.87 3.53
N THR A 532 -15.77 5.56 4.25
CA THR A 532 -16.19 4.21 4.57
C THR A 532 -17.34 3.82 3.64
N VAL A 533 -17.35 2.55 3.26
CA VAL A 533 -18.40 1.95 2.44
C VAL A 533 -18.97 0.77 3.20
N SER A 534 -20.29 0.75 3.36
CA SER A 534 -21.02 -0.37 3.93
C SER A 534 -21.58 -1.25 2.82
N ILE A 535 -21.25 -2.53 2.84
CA ILE A 535 -21.76 -3.57 1.94
C ILE A 535 -22.77 -4.41 2.72
N TYR A 536 -24.01 -4.46 2.25
CA TYR A 536 -25.07 -5.26 2.86
C TYR A 536 -25.35 -6.50 2.01
N ILE A 537 -25.37 -7.66 2.65
CA ILE A 537 -25.67 -8.95 2.02
C ILE A 537 -26.92 -9.51 2.68
N VAL A 538 -27.98 -9.70 1.91
CA VAL A 538 -29.26 -10.22 2.39
C VAL A 538 -29.32 -11.72 2.18
N ALA A 539 -29.69 -12.48 3.21
CA ALA A 539 -29.88 -13.92 3.15
C ALA A 539 -31.12 -14.29 2.30
N ASP A 540 -31.07 -15.45 1.64
CA ASP A 540 -32.18 -15.94 0.81
C ASP A 540 -33.37 -16.34 1.67
N SER A 541 -33.09 -17.00 2.80
CA SER A 541 -34.10 -17.40 3.77
C SER A 541 -33.49 -17.50 5.16
N LYS A 542 -34.15 -16.91 6.18
CA LYS A 542 -33.66 -16.87 7.57
C LYS A 542 -32.18 -16.42 7.61
N SER A 543 -31.25 -17.32 7.89
CA SER A 543 -29.80 -17.08 7.99
C SER A 543 -28.99 -17.84 6.92
N GLU A 544 -29.63 -18.27 5.83
CA GLU A 544 -29.00 -19.02 4.74
C GLU A 544 -28.65 -18.12 3.55
N PHE A 545 -27.37 -18.11 3.17
CA PHE A 545 -26.85 -17.36 2.03
C PHE A 545 -26.66 -18.31 0.84
N GLY A 546 -27.35 -18.04 -0.27
CA GLY A 546 -27.28 -18.85 -1.49
C GLY A 546 -27.06 -17.99 -2.74
N ASP A 547 -27.42 -18.54 -3.90
CA ASP A 547 -27.23 -17.91 -5.21
C ASP A 547 -27.97 -16.59 -5.36
N ASP A 548 -29.07 -16.40 -4.62
CA ASP A 548 -29.94 -15.25 -4.73
C ASP A 548 -29.60 -14.10 -3.78
N ALA A 549 -28.58 -14.29 -2.92
CA ALA A 549 -28.24 -13.39 -1.83
C ALA A 549 -27.80 -12.02 -2.37
N ALA A 550 -28.71 -11.06 -2.35
CA ALA A 550 -28.53 -9.76 -3.01
C ALA A 550 -27.53 -8.87 -2.26
N VAL A 551 -26.73 -8.14 -3.03
CA VAL A 551 -25.68 -7.24 -2.53
C VAL A 551 -26.09 -5.78 -2.73
N PHE A 552 -26.00 -4.99 -1.66
CA PHE A 552 -26.27 -3.57 -1.62
C PHE A 552 -25.04 -2.83 -1.12
N VAL A 553 -24.83 -1.60 -1.59
CA VAL A 553 -23.65 -0.82 -1.18
C VAL A 553 -24.04 0.63 -0.96
N ALA A 554 -23.50 1.23 0.10
CA ALA A 554 -23.66 2.64 0.41
C ALA A 554 -22.34 3.26 0.91
N ALA A 555 -22.02 4.46 0.45
CA ALA A 555 -20.85 5.23 0.90
C ALA A 555 -21.13 5.93 2.25
N MET A 556 -21.28 5.15 3.31
CA MET A 556 -21.50 5.61 4.70
C MET A 556 -21.11 4.52 5.70
N GLU A 557 -20.95 4.90 6.96
CA GLU A 557 -20.89 3.97 8.11
C GLU A 557 -22.25 3.26 8.28
N SER A 558 -22.24 2.02 8.78
CA SER A 558 -23.43 1.18 8.88
C SER A 558 -24.37 1.70 9.99
N PRO A 559 -25.60 2.16 9.65
CA PRO A 559 -26.55 2.67 10.63
C PRO A 559 -27.27 1.51 11.34
N SER A 560 -27.94 1.79 12.46
CA SER A 560 -28.69 0.75 13.21
C SER A 560 -29.98 0.30 12.54
N VAL A 561 -30.49 1.05 11.57
CA VAL A 561 -31.67 0.69 10.78
C VAL A 561 -31.39 0.95 9.31
N VAL A 562 -31.66 -0.03 8.46
CA VAL A 562 -31.41 0.03 7.02
C VAL A 562 -32.69 -0.34 6.27
N TRP A 563 -33.01 0.42 5.22
CA TRP A 563 -34.12 0.12 4.33
C TRP A 563 -33.58 -0.43 3.01
N LEU A 564 -33.96 -1.64 2.63
CA LEU A 564 -33.46 -2.33 1.44
C LEU A 564 -34.63 -2.66 0.50
N HIS A 565 -34.49 -2.33 -0.79
CA HIS A 565 -35.44 -2.75 -1.81
C HIS A 565 -35.20 -4.21 -2.22
N HIS A 566 -36.24 -5.03 -2.16
CA HIS A 566 -36.24 -6.33 -2.83
C HIS A 566 -36.27 -6.16 -4.35
N ARG A 567 -36.02 -7.28 -5.05
CA ARG A 567 -36.10 -7.38 -6.51
C ARG A 567 -37.46 -6.93 -7.06
N ASP A 568 -38.52 -7.09 -6.26
CA ASP A 568 -39.89 -6.72 -6.61
C ASP A 568 -40.20 -5.22 -6.37
N GLY A 569 -39.21 -4.45 -5.91
CA GLY A 569 -39.31 -3.01 -5.64
C GLY A 569 -39.88 -2.65 -4.26
N THR A 570 -40.32 -3.63 -3.48
CA THR A 570 -40.78 -3.43 -2.09
C THR A 570 -39.60 -3.11 -1.18
N ALA A 571 -39.72 -2.08 -0.35
CA ALA A 571 -38.71 -1.74 0.65
C ALA A 571 -38.99 -2.46 1.96
N THR A 572 -37.99 -3.13 2.51
CA THR A 572 -38.05 -3.81 3.80
C THR A 572 -37.13 -3.13 4.80
N GLU A 573 -37.60 -2.98 6.03
CA GLU A 573 -36.83 -2.49 7.15
C GLU A 573 -36.02 -3.63 7.80
N PHE A 574 -34.71 -3.40 7.95
CA PHE A 574 -33.77 -4.26 8.64
C PHE A 574 -33.24 -3.53 9.87
N ILE A 575 -33.38 -4.15 11.04
CA ILE A 575 -33.03 -3.57 12.34
C ILE A 575 -31.83 -4.32 12.90
N GLU A 576 -30.84 -3.58 13.39
CA GLU A 576 -29.63 -4.12 14.01
C GLU A 576 -29.98 -5.01 15.21
N VAL A 577 -29.36 -6.19 15.25
CA VAL A 577 -29.48 -7.12 16.37
C VAL A 577 -28.68 -6.59 17.55
N VAL A 578 -29.24 -6.69 18.76
CA VAL A 578 -28.61 -6.24 20.00
C VAL A 578 -27.26 -6.95 20.21
N ASP A 579 -26.24 -6.20 20.66
CA ASP A 579 -24.85 -6.66 20.81
C ASP A 579 -24.70 -8.04 21.47
N GLU A 580 -25.49 -8.33 22.51
CA GLU A 580 -25.46 -9.60 23.26
C GLU A 580 -25.79 -10.82 22.38
N ASP A 581 -26.66 -10.64 21.38
CA ASP A 581 -27.15 -11.70 20.49
C ASP A 581 -26.43 -11.73 19.13
N GLN A 582 -25.60 -10.73 18.81
CA GLN A 582 -24.92 -10.65 17.51
C GLN A 582 -24.03 -11.87 17.25
N LEU A 583 -23.23 -12.30 18.23
CA LEU A 583 -22.35 -13.46 18.09
C LEU A 583 -23.15 -14.74 17.78
N ARG A 584 -24.33 -14.88 18.40
CA ARG A 584 -25.22 -16.02 18.19
C ARG A 584 -25.87 -15.97 16.81
N ALA A 585 -26.29 -14.78 16.39
CA ALA A 585 -26.85 -14.54 15.07
C ALA A 585 -25.82 -14.84 13.97
N PHE A 586 -24.57 -14.38 14.11
CA PHE A 586 -23.49 -14.73 13.19
C PHE A 586 -23.20 -16.24 13.17
N ALA A 587 -23.20 -16.91 14.32
CA ALA A 587 -23.02 -18.36 14.38
C ALA A 587 -24.16 -19.16 13.72
N SER A 588 -25.33 -18.54 13.52
CA SER A 588 -26.47 -19.15 12.81
C SER A 588 -26.40 -19.01 11.30
N CYS A 589 -25.52 -18.15 10.78
CA CYS A 589 -25.33 -17.93 9.36
C CYS A 589 -24.67 -19.14 8.71
N LYS A 590 -25.23 -19.61 7.59
CA LYS A 590 -24.67 -20.73 6.81
C LYS A 590 -24.85 -20.49 5.32
N PHE A 591 -24.02 -21.13 4.51
CA PHE A 591 -24.36 -21.28 3.10
C PHE A 591 -25.50 -22.28 2.95
N LYS A 592 -26.41 -22.02 2.00
CA LYS A 592 -27.53 -22.90 1.71
C LYS A 592 -27.04 -24.30 1.29
N GLU A 593 -27.60 -25.36 1.87
CA GLU A 593 -27.26 -26.74 1.48
C GLU A 593 -27.50 -26.94 -0.03
N GLY A 594 -26.53 -27.56 -0.71
CA GLY A 594 -26.57 -27.74 -2.16
C GLY A 594 -26.14 -26.52 -2.98
N ALA A 595 -25.91 -25.35 -2.37
CA ALA A 595 -25.31 -24.23 -3.09
C ALA A 595 -23.91 -24.64 -3.56
N LEU A 596 -23.03 -25.11 -2.65
CA LEU A 596 -21.62 -25.44 -2.92
C LEU A 596 -21.40 -26.85 -3.50
N ASP A 597 -22.47 -27.66 -3.59
CA ASP A 597 -22.41 -28.98 -4.21
C ASP A 597 -22.74 -28.88 -5.70
N VAL A 598 -21.70 -28.65 -6.52
CA VAL A 598 -21.76 -28.96 -7.94
C VAL A 598 -20.85 -30.15 -8.21
N ASN A 599 -21.46 -31.20 -8.77
CA ASN A 599 -20.86 -32.41 -9.34
C ASN A 599 -19.36 -32.31 -9.57
N ARG A 600 -18.61 -33.05 -8.74
CA ARG A 600 -17.30 -33.55 -9.11
C ARG A 600 -17.48 -34.53 -10.28
N ASP A 601 -17.73 -34.03 -11.48
CA ASP A 601 -17.49 -34.77 -12.71
C ASP A 601 -15.97 -34.87 -12.86
N PHE A 602 -15.38 -35.78 -12.08
CA PHE A 602 -14.05 -36.27 -12.39
C PHE A 602 -14.20 -37.03 -13.71
N SER A 603 -13.49 -36.59 -14.74
CA SER A 603 -13.15 -37.46 -15.86
C SER A 603 -12.36 -38.64 -15.30
N LEU A 604 -13.07 -39.74 -15.04
CA LEU A 604 -12.46 -41.04 -14.79
C LEU A 604 -11.55 -41.33 -15.99
N LYS A 605 -10.28 -41.53 -15.70
CA LYS A 605 -9.33 -42.06 -16.66
C LYS A 605 -9.88 -43.42 -17.08
N GLU A 606 -10.33 -43.55 -18.33
CA GLU A 606 -10.59 -44.86 -18.93
C GLU A 606 -9.29 -45.66 -18.77
N THR A 607 -9.30 -46.60 -17.83
CA THR A 607 -8.38 -47.72 -17.84
C THR A 607 -8.76 -48.52 -19.07
N THR A 608 -8.00 -48.34 -20.14
CA THR A 608 -7.88 -49.35 -21.20
C THR A 608 -7.30 -50.60 -20.56
N ASP A 609 -8.18 -51.41 -19.97
CA ASP A 609 -8.00 -52.85 -19.96
C ASP A 609 -8.40 -53.33 -21.35
N ASP A 610 -7.41 -53.68 -22.16
CA ASP A 610 -7.54 -54.71 -23.18
C ASP A 610 -6.14 -55.32 -23.36
N ASP A 611 -5.90 -56.37 -22.58
CA ASP A 611 -5.03 -57.48 -22.96
C ASP A 611 -5.80 -58.35 -23.96
N SER A 612 -5.44 -58.27 -25.25
CA SER A 612 -5.44 -59.40 -26.19
C SER A 612 -4.56 -59.12 -27.40
#